data_AF-A0A1F8SP34-F1
#
_entry.id   AF-A0A1F8SP34-F1
#
_cell.length_a   1.000
_cell.length_b   1.000
_cell.length_c   1.000
_cell.angle_alpha   90.00
_cell.angle_beta   90.00
_cell.angle_gamma   90.00
#
_symmetry.space_group_name_H-M   'P 1'
#
loop_
_entity.id
_entity.type
_entity.pdbx_description
1 polymer ?
#
loop_
_entity_poly.entity_id
_entity_poly.type
_entity_poly.pdbx_seq_one_letter_code
_entity_poly.pdbx_strand_id
1 'polypeptide(L)'
;FIGEEIVYYCGKVVWGMNYFGRILRPEKITSAQAGAIIQQSLSKMYQSGRFLGGFQHTIGEFSYMDSNEGDPLYFTGREWINFNGEIVYQLVYHGGLVNE
;
A
#
# COMPACT_ATOMS: atom_id res chain seq x y z
N PHE A 1 -11.24 0.47 -3.84
CA PHE A 1 -11.14 -0.96 -3.56
C PHE A 1 -10.87 -1.14 -2.08
N ILE A 2 -11.31 -2.25 -1.51
CA ILE A 2 -11.05 -2.63 -0.12
C ILE A 2 -10.54 -4.07 -0.15
N GLY A 3 -9.64 -4.41 0.76
CA GLY A 3 -9.16 -5.76 0.92
C GLY A 3 -8.56 -5.99 2.30
N GLU A 4 -8.18 -7.23 2.52
CA GLU A 4 -7.53 -7.67 3.74
C GLU A 4 -6.52 -8.78 3.43
N GLU A 5 -5.49 -8.87 4.26
CA GLU A 5 -4.58 -10.01 4.30
C GLU A 5 -4.54 -10.56 5.71
N ILE A 6 -4.62 -11.89 5.84
CA ILE A 6 -4.61 -12.60 7.11
C ILE A 6 -3.54 -13.68 7.06
N VAL A 7 -2.71 -13.74 8.10
CA VAL A 7 -1.72 -14.81 8.27
C VAL A 7 -2.21 -15.78 9.33
N TYR A 8 -2.18 -17.07 8.98
CA TYR A 8 -2.52 -18.17 9.88
C TYR A 8 -1.28 -18.94 10.28
N TYR A 9 -1.20 -19.32 11.55
CA TYR A 9 -0.22 -20.26 12.08
C TYR A 9 -0.94 -21.34 12.91
N CYS A 10 -0.73 -22.61 12.56
CA CYS A 10 -1.41 -23.75 13.18
C CYS A 10 -2.95 -23.59 13.24
N GLY A 11 -3.55 -23.02 12.19
CA GLY A 11 -5.01 -22.81 12.10
C GLY A 11 -5.54 -21.61 12.89
N LYS A 12 -4.67 -20.85 13.57
CA LYS A 12 -5.03 -19.62 14.29
C LYS A 12 -4.59 -18.38 13.52
N VAL A 13 -5.39 -17.33 13.56
CA VAL A 13 -5.00 -16.02 13.03
C VAL A 13 -3.93 -15.43 13.94
N VAL A 14 -2.78 -15.07 13.37
CA VAL A 14 -1.66 -14.47 14.12
C VAL A 14 -1.35 -13.04 13.69
N TRP A 15 -1.79 -12.63 12.51
CA TRP A 15 -1.56 -11.29 11.98
C TRP A 15 -2.63 -10.95 10.96
N GLY A 16 -3.01 -9.67 10.89
CA GLY A 16 -3.94 -9.17 9.89
C GLY A 16 -3.66 -7.75 9.46
N MET A 17 -4.05 -7.42 8.23
CA MET A 17 -4.06 -6.06 7.70
C MET A 17 -5.35 -5.82 6.92
N ASN A 18 -5.91 -4.63 7.03
CA ASN A 18 -6.97 -4.13 6.18
C ASN A 18 -6.48 -2.88 5.42
N TYR A 19 -6.98 -2.71 4.20
CA TYR A 19 -6.64 -1.57 3.37
C TYR A 19 -7.81 -1.08 2.52
N PHE A 20 -7.85 0.22 2.31
CA PHE A 20 -8.86 0.90 1.51
C PHE A 20 -8.24 1.93 0.58
N GLY A 21 -8.35 1.68 -0.73
CA GLY A 21 -7.84 2.53 -1.80
C GLY A 21 -8.93 3.21 -2.62
N ARG A 22 -8.68 4.42 -3.09
CA ARG A 22 -9.61 5.17 -3.96
C ARG A 22 -8.88 6.06 -4.98
N ILE A 23 -9.48 6.16 -6.16
CA ILE A 23 -9.10 7.12 -7.19
C ILE A 23 -9.68 8.49 -6.81
N LEU A 24 -8.84 9.52 -6.81
CA LEU A 24 -9.22 10.90 -6.47
C LEU A 24 -9.50 11.75 -7.71
N ARG A 25 -8.89 11.38 -8.85
CA ARG A 25 -8.95 12.08 -10.13
C ARG A 25 -9.15 11.09 -11.28
N PRO A 26 -10.38 10.58 -11.49
CA PRO A 26 -10.65 9.56 -12.51
C PRO A 26 -10.37 10.04 -13.93
N GLU A 27 -10.30 11.35 -14.16
CA GLU A 27 -9.91 11.97 -15.43
C GLU A 27 -8.40 11.96 -15.68
N LYS A 28 -7.58 11.67 -14.65
CA LYS A 28 -6.11 11.67 -14.72
C LYS A 28 -5.48 10.29 -14.53
N ILE A 29 -6.22 9.36 -13.92
CA ILE A 29 -5.75 7.99 -13.72
C ILE A 29 -6.93 7.02 -13.70
N THR A 30 -6.74 5.88 -14.35
CA THR A 30 -7.66 4.74 -14.28
C THR A 30 -7.29 3.80 -13.14
N SER A 31 -8.24 2.98 -12.69
CA SER A 31 -7.97 1.91 -11.71
C SER A 31 -6.91 0.92 -12.20
N ALA A 32 -6.89 0.61 -13.51
CA ALA A 32 -5.91 -0.28 -14.11
C ALA A 32 -4.48 0.30 -14.06
N GLN A 33 -4.33 1.59 -14.38
CA GLN A 33 -3.04 2.29 -14.27
C GLN A 33 -2.55 2.35 -12.83
N ALA A 34 -3.44 2.70 -11.88
CA ALA A 34 -3.11 2.70 -10.46
C ALA A 34 -2.62 1.31 -10.01
N GLY A 35 -3.36 0.25 -10.35
CA GLY A 35 -2.98 -1.12 -10.02
C GLY A 35 -1.61 -1.52 -10.59
N ALA A 36 -1.32 -1.16 -11.84
CA ALA A 36 -0.04 -1.46 -12.48
C ALA A 36 1.14 -0.70 -11.83
N ILE A 37 0.94 0.55 -11.42
CA ILE A 37 1.94 1.36 -10.71
C ILE A 37 2.22 0.77 -9.32
N ILE A 38 1.17 0.42 -8.58
CA ILE A 38 1.27 -0.17 -7.24
C ILE A 38 2.00 -1.52 -7.34
N GLN A 39 1.60 -2.40 -8.26
CA GLN A 39 2.23 -3.71 -8.44
C GLN A 39 3.73 -3.59 -8.72
N GLN A 40 4.13 -2.70 -9.64
CA GLN A 40 5.53 -2.47 -9.97
C GLN A 40 6.32 -1.90 -8.78
N SER A 41 5.72 -0.98 -8.03
CA SER A 41 6.36 -0.32 -6.89
C SER A 41 6.53 -1.26 -5.70
N LEU A 42 5.50 -2.00 -5.32
CA LEU A 42 5.57 -3.00 -4.26
C LEU A 42 6.53 -4.14 -4.62
N SER A 43 6.54 -4.60 -5.87
CA SER A 43 7.50 -5.62 -6.31
C SER A 43 8.95 -5.17 -6.09
N LYS A 44 9.26 -3.91 -6.42
CA LYS A 44 10.60 -3.33 -6.22
C LYS A 44 10.92 -3.12 -4.75
N MET A 45 9.96 -2.69 -3.94
CA MET A 45 10.12 -2.55 -2.49
C MET A 45 10.46 -3.90 -1.84
N TYR A 46 9.68 -4.95 -2.13
CA TYR A 46 9.90 -6.27 -1.53
C TYR A 46 11.22 -6.91 -1.97
N GLN A 47 11.68 -6.65 -3.20
CA GLN A 47 13.03 -7.05 -3.63
C GLN A 47 14.16 -6.41 -2.81
N SER A 48 13.90 -5.30 -2.11
CA SER A 48 14.85 -4.68 -1.19
C SER A 48 14.80 -5.24 0.24
N GLY A 49 14.01 -6.28 0.49
CA GLY A 49 13.88 -6.90 1.82
C GLY A 49 13.14 -6.03 2.84
N ARG A 50 12.33 -5.08 2.36
CA ARG A 50 11.58 -4.14 3.18
C ARG A 50 10.13 -4.58 3.38
N PHE A 51 9.61 -4.29 4.57
CA PHE A 51 8.17 -4.25 4.81
C PHE A 51 7.61 -2.91 4.34
N LEU A 52 6.28 -2.81 4.21
CA LEU A 52 5.54 -1.60 3.84
C LEU A 52 6.08 -0.36 4.57
N GLY A 53 6.02 0.78 3.89
CA GLY A 53 6.39 2.10 4.39
C GLY A 53 7.76 2.61 3.97
N GLY A 54 7.86 3.94 3.88
CA GLY A 54 9.10 4.69 3.63
C GLY A 54 9.69 4.44 2.24
N PHE A 55 8.85 4.20 1.23
CA PHE A 55 9.29 3.84 -0.11
C PHE A 55 8.78 4.84 -1.14
N GLN A 56 9.60 5.11 -2.16
CA GLN A 56 9.25 5.96 -3.29
C GLN A 56 9.66 5.31 -4.58
N HIS A 57 8.82 5.42 -5.60
CA HIS A 57 9.13 4.92 -6.93
C HIS A 57 8.48 5.76 -8.02
N THR A 58 9.28 6.17 -9.00
CA THR A 58 8.81 6.97 -10.15
C THR A 58 8.72 6.09 -11.40
N ILE A 59 7.59 6.18 -12.09
CA ILE A 59 7.27 5.44 -13.32
C ILE A 59 6.70 6.45 -14.33
N GLY A 60 7.55 6.93 -15.25
CA GLY A 60 7.18 8.02 -16.15
C GLY A 60 6.83 9.29 -15.37
N GLU A 61 5.65 9.85 -15.63
CA GLU A 61 5.12 11.05 -14.95
C GLU A 61 4.49 10.75 -13.57
N PHE A 62 4.34 9.47 -13.22
CA PHE A 62 3.74 9.05 -11.96
C PHE A 62 4.80 8.83 -10.89
N SER A 63 4.52 9.25 -9.66
CA SER A 63 5.34 8.97 -8.50
C SER A 63 4.50 8.30 -7.41
N TYR A 64 4.81 7.04 -7.13
CA TYR A 64 4.29 6.28 -6.00
C TYR A 64 5.06 6.64 -4.73
N MET A 65 4.35 6.81 -3.64
CA MET A 65 4.89 7.03 -2.31
C MET A 65 4.17 6.17 -1.30
N ASP A 66 4.91 5.69 -0.30
CA ASP A 66 4.39 4.91 0.82
C ASP A 66 5.05 5.37 2.12
N SER A 67 4.25 5.50 3.17
CA SER A 67 4.67 5.89 4.51
C SER A 67 3.82 5.17 5.55
N ASN A 68 4.45 4.75 6.64
CA ASN A 68 3.78 4.19 7.80
C ASN A 68 4.38 4.68 9.11
N GLU A 69 3.63 4.41 10.17
CA GLU A 69 4.05 4.54 11.56
C GLU A 69 3.85 3.20 12.27
N GLY A 70 4.70 2.93 13.26
CA GLY A 70 4.69 1.68 14.02
C GLY A 70 5.65 0.63 13.45
N ASP A 71 5.36 -0.62 13.76
CA ASP A 71 6.15 -1.79 13.35
C ASP A 71 5.22 -2.90 12.83
N PRO A 72 5.74 -4.03 12.32
CA PRO A 72 4.87 -5.10 11.81
C PRO A 72 3.91 -5.69 12.86
N LEU A 73 4.08 -5.41 14.16
CA LEU A 73 3.19 -5.87 15.23
C LEU A 73 2.00 -4.93 15.43
N TYR A 74 2.14 -3.64 15.12
CA TYR A 74 1.05 -2.67 15.10
C TYR A 74 1.44 -1.46 14.24
N PHE A 75 0.76 -1.27 13.11
CA PHE A 75 1.07 -0.21 12.17
C PHE A 75 -0.17 0.42 11.55
N THR A 76 0.00 1.68 11.12
CA THR A 76 -0.91 2.36 10.19
C THR A 76 -0.07 3.00 9.11
N GLY A 77 -0.59 3.07 7.89
CA GLY A 77 0.13 3.67 6.79
C GLY A 77 -0.75 4.14 5.65
N ARG A 78 -0.11 4.82 4.73
CA ARG A 78 -0.72 5.45 3.57
C ARG A 78 0.22 5.33 2.39
N GLU A 79 -0.32 4.86 1.27
CA GLU A 79 0.30 5.02 -0.03
C GLU A 79 -0.50 5.98 -0.91
N TRP A 80 0.18 6.63 -1.84
CA TRP A 80 -0.46 7.50 -2.82
C TRP A 80 0.34 7.56 -4.11
N ILE A 81 -0.36 7.94 -5.18
CA ILE A 81 0.25 8.20 -6.49
C ILE A 81 0.07 9.67 -6.82
N ASN A 82 1.17 10.35 -7.10
CA ASN A 82 1.20 11.67 -7.69
C ASN A 82 1.30 11.58 -9.21
N PHE A 83 0.58 12.46 -9.91
CA PHE A 83 0.76 12.75 -11.33
C PHE A 83 0.96 14.27 -11.47
N ASN A 84 2.14 14.68 -11.95
CA ASN A 84 2.48 16.10 -12.13
C ASN A 84 2.20 16.98 -10.89
N GLY A 85 2.55 16.47 -9.71
CA GLY A 85 2.42 17.18 -8.42
C GLY A 85 1.04 17.09 -7.75
N GLU A 86 0.06 16.41 -8.37
CA GLU A 86 -1.26 16.20 -7.78
C GLU A 86 -1.49 14.74 -7.39
N ILE A 87 -2.06 14.52 -6.20
CA ILE A 87 -2.44 13.18 -5.75
C ILE A 87 -3.68 12.72 -6.51
N VAL A 88 -3.51 11.71 -7.37
CA VAL A 88 -4.57 11.14 -8.21
C VAL A 88 -5.16 9.86 -7.64
N TYR A 89 -4.46 9.21 -6.72
CA TYR A 89 -4.88 8.00 -6.02
C TYR A 89 -4.32 7.98 -4.59
N GLN A 90 -5.06 7.37 -3.66
CA GLN A 90 -4.55 7.09 -2.32
C GLN A 90 -5.11 5.77 -1.76
N LEU A 91 -4.38 5.20 -0.82
CA LEU A 91 -4.84 4.10 0.03
C LEU A 91 -4.36 4.30 1.46
N VAL A 92 -5.19 3.87 2.39
CA VAL A 92 -4.82 3.74 3.81
C VAL A 92 -4.81 2.26 4.16
N TYR A 93 -3.86 1.86 4.99
CA TYR A 93 -3.75 0.50 5.50
C TYR A 93 -3.43 0.53 6.99
N HIS A 94 -3.85 -0.51 7.70
CA HIS A 94 -3.48 -0.72 9.10
C HIS A 94 -3.53 -2.20 9.41
N GLY A 95 -2.71 -2.63 10.35
CA GLY A 95 -2.59 -4.04 10.68
C GLY A 95 -1.65 -4.28 11.84
N GLY A 96 -1.44 -5.57 12.14
CA GLY A 96 -0.60 -5.97 13.25
C GLY A 96 -0.83 -7.41 13.66
N LEU A 97 -0.16 -7.79 14.75
CA LEU A 97 -0.38 -9.07 15.40
C LEU A 97 -1.80 -9.16 15.96
N VAL A 98 -2.39 -10.33 15.84
CA VAL A 98 -3.64 -10.70 16.52
C VAL A 98 -3.26 -11.51 17.75
N ASN A 99 -3.39 -10.87 18.92
CA ASN A 99 -3.19 -11.54 20.20
C ASN A 99 -4.56 -12.00 20.73
N GLU A 100 -4.67 -13.30 21.04
CA GLU A 100 -5.79 -13.90 21.78
C GLU A 100 -5.72 -13.58 23.28
#